data_AF-A0A7W7REW5-F1
#
_entry.id   AF-A0A7W7REW5-F1
#
_cell.length_a   1.000
_cell.length_b   1.000
_cell.length_c   1.000
_cell.angle_alpha   90.00
_cell.angle_beta   90.00
_cell.angle_gamma   90.00
#
_symmetry.space_group_name_H-M   'P 1'
#
loop_
_entity.id
_entity.type
_entity.pdbx_description
1 polymer ?
#
loop_
_entity_poly.entity_id
_entity_poly.type
_entity_poly.pdbx_seq_one_letter_code
_entity_poly.pdbx_strand_id
1 'polypeptide(L)' 'MRRTGLSPDQIDEAARLYVLGWSLARIGRRMEFSPDTVRLRLLERGVRMRGRYQR' A
#
# COMPACT_ATOMS: atom_id res chain seq x y z
N MET A 1 1.44 -11.41 19.58
CA MET A 1 1.85 -11.97 18.27
C MET A 1 2.17 -10.82 17.33
N ARG A 2 3.44 -10.64 16.94
CA ARG A 2 3.81 -9.62 15.96
C ARG A 2 3.25 -10.06 14.60
N ARG A 3 2.25 -9.34 14.11
CA ARG A 3 1.79 -9.42 12.71
C ARG A 3 2.94 -8.92 11.83
N THR A 4 3.84 -9.82 11.44
CA THR A 4 4.88 -9.55 10.43
C THR A 4 4.20 -9.35 9.08
N GLY A 5 3.52 -8.21 8.90
CA GLY A 5 3.18 -7.69 7.58
C GLY A 5 4.32 -6.82 7.07
N LEU A 6 4.20 -6.38 5.81
CA LEU A 6 5.12 -5.49 5.07
C LEU A 6 6.15 -4.78 5.97
N SER A 7 7.42 -5.08 5.76
CA SER A 7 8.52 -4.38 6.43
C SER A 7 8.45 -2.87 6.15
N PRO A 8 8.98 -2.00 7.03
CA PRO A 8 8.96 -0.55 6.82
C PRO A 8 9.45 -0.14 5.43
N ASP A 9 10.52 -0.78 4.95
CA ASP A 9 11.07 -0.55 3.61
C ASP A 9 10.08 -0.91 2.47
N GLN A 10 9.35 -2.02 2.62
CA GLN A 10 8.30 -2.39 1.66
C GLN A 10 7.10 -1.45 1.72
N ILE A 11 6.79 -0.88 2.88
CA ILE A 11 5.72 0.13 3.02
C ILE A 11 6.14 1.43 2.31
N ASP A 12 7.38 1.88 2.51
CA ASP A 12 7.91 3.06 1.83
C ASP A 12 7.97 2.85 0.30
N GLU A 13 8.36 1.67 -0.17
CA GLU A 13 8.31 1.33 -1.60
C GLU A 13 6.87 1.28 -2.12
N ALA A 14 5.94 0.70 -1.35
CA ALA A 14 4.52 0.65 -1.72
C ALA A 14 3.94 2.06 -1.84
N ALA A 15 4.33 2.96 -0.95
CA ALA A 15 3.91 4.35 -0.96
C ALA A 15 4.45 5.07 -2.21
N ARG A 16 5.72 4.87 -2.57
CA ARG A 16 6.31 5.41 -3.80
C ARG A 16 5.56 4.93 -5.03
N LEU A 17 5.34 3.62 -5.16
CA LEU A 17 4.60 3.04 -6.28
C LEU A 17 3.17 3.58 -6.36
N TYR A 18 2.50 3.75 -5.22
CA TYR A 18 1.16 4.34 -5.16
C TYR A 18 1.13 5.80 -5.65
N VAL A 19 2.11 6.61 -5.24
CA VAL A 19 2.28 8.00 -5.70
C VAL A 19 2.58 8.05 -7.20
N LEU A 20 3.35 7.09 -7.73
CA LEU A 20 3.60 6.91 -9.17
C LEU A 20 2.35 6.47 -9.97
N GLY A 21 1.21 6.25 -9.31
CA GLY A 21 -0.06 5.91 -9.96
C GLY A 21 -0.34 4.41 -10.06
N TRP A 22 0.46 3.57 -9.39
CA TRP A 22 0.18 2.14 -9.34
C TRP A 22 -1.05 1.86 -8.48
N SER A 23 -1.92 0.98 -8.98
CA SER A 23 -3.06 0.47 -8.22
C SER A 23 -2.60 -0.43 -7.07
N LEU A 24 -3.33 -0.41 -5.95
CA LEU A 24 -3.07 -1.27 -4.78
C LEU A 24 -2.99 -2.76 -5.15
N ALA A 25 -3.83 -3.23 -6.08
CA ALA A 25 -3.79 -4.60 -6.59
C ALA A 25 -2.50 -4.95 -7.35
N ARG A 26 -1.89 -3.97 -8.05
CA ARG A 26 -0.62 -4.16 -8.76
C ARG A 26 0.54 -4.17 -7.78
N ILE A 27 0.50 -3.30 -6.76
CA ILE A 27 1.49 -3.25 -5.69
C ILE A 27 1.45 -4.54 -4.86
N GLY A 28 0.25 -4.97 -4.46
CA GLY A 28 0.03 -6.21 -3.73
C GLY A 28 0.59 -7.44 -4.47
N ARG A 29 0.28 -7.58 -5.77
CA ARG A 29 0.87 -8.66 -6.58
C ARG A 29 2.39 -8.60 -6.66
N ARG A 30 2.98 -7.40 -6.77
CA ARG A 30 4.44 -7.23 -6.82
C ARG A 30 5.13 -7.64 -5.51
N MET A 31 4.46 -7.41 -4.38
CA MET A 31 4.99 -7.67 -3.05
C MET A 31 4.47 -8.97 -2.43
N GLU A 32 3.70 -9.75 -3.20
CA GLU A 32 3.05 -11.00 -2.74
C GLU A 32 2.12 -10.79 -1.52
N PHE A 33 1.51 -9.61 -1.43
CA PHE A 33 0.53 -9.27 -0.40
C PHE A 33 -0.85 -8.97 -0.98
N SER A 34 -1.87 -9.21 -0.16
CA SER A 34 -3.23 -8.76 -0.49
C SER A 34 -3.29 -7.24 -0.63
N PRO A 35 -4.04 -6.70 -1.61
CA PRO A 35 -4.22 -5.25 -1.77
C PRO A 35 -4.78 -4.58 -0.51
N ASP A 36 -5.59 -5.30 0.27
CA ASP A 36 -6.11 -4.83 1.55
C ASP A 36 -5.01 -4.64 2.60
N THR A 37 -4.05 -5.58 2.67
CA THR A 37 -2.86 -5.45 3.52
C THR A 37 -2.04 -4.22 3.13
N VAL A 38 -1.81 -4.01 1.83
CA VAL A 38 -1.10 -2.82 1.33
C VAL A 38 -1.85 -1.55 1.73
N ARG A 39 -3.17 -1.50 1.55
CA ARG A 39 -4.01 -0.37 1.94
C ARG A 39 -3.89 -0.04 3.43
N LEU A 40 -4.01 -1.05 4.28
CA LEU A 40 -3.95 -0.89 5.73
C LEU A 40 -2.59 -0.34 6.16
N ARG A 41 -1.50 -0.88 5.59
CA ARG A 41 -0.13 -0.43 5.89
C ARG A 41 0.15 0.99 5.41
N LEU A 42 -0.35 1.36 4.23
CA LEU A 42 -0.25 2.72 3.72
C LEU A 42 -1.01 3.71 4.63
N LEU A 43 -2.19 3.32 5.12
CA LEU A 43 -2.97 4.13 6.08
C LEU A 43 -2.25 4.27 7.42
N GLU A 44 -1.71 3.18 7.98
CA GLU A 44 -0.91 3.21 9.22
C GLU A 44 0.31 4.15 9.10
N ARG A 45 0.88 4.25 7.89
CA ARG A 45 2.01 5.14 7.60
C ARG A 45 1.59 6.59 7.35
N GLY A 46 0.30 6.89 7.31
CA GLY A 46 -0.25 8.23 7.05
C GLY A 46 -0.33 8.59 5.56
N VAL A 47 -0.21 7.63 4.65
CA VAL A 47 -0.36 7.88 3.21
C VAL A 47 -1.82 8.21 2.91
N ARG A 48 -2.07 9.43 2.45
CA ARG A 48 -3.40 9.87 2.05
C ARG A 48 -3.83 9.07 0.82
N MET A 49 -4.88 8.26 0.98
CA MET A 49 -5.50 7.54 -0.15
C MET A 49 -5.91 8.58 -1.19
N ARG A 50 -5.42 8.42 -2.42
CA ARG A 50 -5.95 9.10 -3.60
C ARG A 50 -7.40 8.67 -3.73
N GLY A 51 -8.30 9.55 -3.32
CA GLY A 51 -9.74 9.33 -3.43
C GLY A 51 -10.07 9.03 -4.88
N ARG A 52 -10.44 7.78 -5.17
CA ARG A 52 -11.01 7.41 -6.47
C ARG A 52 -12.51 7.68 -6.44
N TYR A 53 -12.86 8.94 -6.15
CA TYR A 53 -14.22 9.43 -6.33
C TYR A 53 -14.21 10.93 -6.62
N GLN A 54 -14.20 11.24 -7.91
CA GLN A 54 -14.85 12.44 -8.43
C GLN A 54 -15.42 12.10 -9.81
N ARG A 55 -16.52 11.33 -9.81
CA ARG A 55 -17.78 11.56 -10.55
C ARG A 55 -18.69 10.35 -10.41
#